data_AF-A0AAQ4F1Z3-F1
#
_entry.id   AF-A0AAQ4F1Z3-F1
#
_cell.length_a   1.000
_cell.length_b   1.000
_cell.length_c   1.000
_cell.angle_alpha   90.00
_cell.angle_beta   90.00
_cell.angle_gamma   90.00
#
_symmetry.space_group_name_H-M   'P 1'
#
loop_
_entity.id
_entity.type
_entity.pdbx_description
1 polymer ?
#
loop_
_entity_poly.entity_id
_entity_poly.type
_entity_poly.pdbx_seq_one_letter_code
_entity_poly.pdbx_strand_id
1 'polypeptide(L)'
;MEPFGASASDWVSYEERLTSFLIVNRVPESDKVDAFLSIIGPRTYRLLKSLVAPEVPSTKSLEVLKKTLREHLSPKPSVIGERAKFHRQQQHEGEYISDYVVEIGSSPGPVILEAL
;
A
#
# COMPACT_ATOMS: atom_id res chain seq x y z
N MET A 1 9.53 -7.52 6.70
CA MET A 1 8.39 -6.88 6.00
C MET A 1 8.75 -5.42 5.77
N GLU A 2 8.58 -4.87 4.55
CA GLU A 2 8.84 -3.45 4.36
C GLU A 2 7.80 -2.56 5.06
N PRO A 3 8.19 -1.33 5.46
CA PRO A 3 7.25 -0.37 6.03
C PRO A 3 6.13 0.06 5.09
N PHE A 4 5.04 0.59 5.65
CA PHE A 4 3.94 1.11 4.85
C PHE A 4 4.39 2.29 3.98
N GLY A 5 4.20 2.15 2.68
CA GLY A 5 4.41 3.20 1.69
C GLY A 5 3.13 3.43 0.88
N ALA A 6 2.50 4.59 1.03
CA ALA A 6 1.25 4.92 0.33
C ALA A 6 1.37 4.95 -1.20
N SER A 7 2.59 5.06 -1.75
CA SER A 7 2.86 4.92 -3.18
C SER A 7 3.06 3.48 -3.64
N ALA A 8 3.33 2.55 -2.72
CA ALA A 8 3.62 1.15 -3.01
C ALA A 8 2.39 0.24 -2.86
N SER A 9 1.50 0.53 -1.91
CA SER A 9 0.29 -0.27 -1.64
C SER A 9 -0.76 0.55 -0.91
N ASP A 10 -2.04 0.17 -1.05
CA ASP A 10 -3.09 0.69 -0.18
C ASP A 10 -2.98 0.11 1.25
N TRP A 11 -3.64 0.76 2.20
CA TRP A 11 -3.56 0.38 3.62
C TRP A 11 -4.12 -1.02 3.90
N VAL A 12 -5.17 -1.45 3.19
CA VAL A 12 -5.83 -2.75 3.45
C VAL A 12 -4.87 -3.87 3.05
N SER A 13 -4.27 -3.78 1.87
CA SER A 13 -3.25 -4.73 1.40
C SER A 13 -2.05 -4.81 2.36
N TYR A 14 -1.62 -3.67 2.91
CA TYR A 14 -0.55 -3.64 3.91
C TYR A 14 -0.95 -4.35 5.22
N GLU A 15 -2.18 -4.11 5.70
CA GLU A 15 -2.72 -4.72 6.93
C GLU A 15 -2.81 -6.26 6.82
N GLU A 16 -3.20 -6.79 5.66
CA GLU A 16 -3.25 -8.23 5.38
C GLU A 16 -1.85 -8.87 5.41
N ARG A 17 -0.87 -8.20 4.80
CA ARG A 17 0.54 -8.65 4.83
C ARG A 17 1.13 -8.60 6.23
N LEU A 18 0.82 -7.57 7.02
CA LEU A 18 1.21 -7.47 8.42
C LEU A 18 0.64 -8.64 9.21
N THR A 19 -0.65 -8.94 9.04
CA THR A 19 -1.30 -10.05 9.72
C THR A 19 -0.63 -11.37 9.37
N SER A 20 -0.36 -11.61 8.09
CA SER A 20 0.37 -12.79 7.62
C SER A 20 1.78 -12.88 8.22
N PHE A 21 2.51 -11.75 8.28
CA PHE A 21 3.84 -11.67 8.86
C PHE A 21 3.82 -12.05 10.35
N LEU A 22 2.90 -11.51 11.14
CA LEU A 22 2.78 -11.83 12.56
C LEU A 22 2.47 -13.32 12.80
N ILE A 23 1.62 -13.92 11.95
CA ILE A 23 1.25 -15.35 12.03
C ILE A 23 2.45 -16.25 11.70
N VAL A 24 3.09 -16.02 10.54
CA VAL A 24 4.20 -16.87 10.07
C VAL A 24 5.39 -16.82 11.03
N ASN A 25 5.66 -15.65 11.61
CA ASN A 25 6.73 -15.48 12.59
C ASN A 25 6.33 -15.88 14.01
N ARG A 26 5.10 -16.37 14.24
CA ARG A 26 4.58 -16.81 15.54
C ARG A 26 4.77 -15.78 16.64
N VAL A 27 4.52 -14.51 16.30
CA VAL A 27 4.70 -13.39 17.25
C VAL A 27 3.71 -13.57 18.42
N PRO A 28 4.19 -13.64 19.67
CA PRO A 28 3.33 -13.75 20.84
C PRO A 28 2.34 -12.58 20.93
N GLU A 29 1.14 -12.82 21.47
CA GLU A 29 0.11 -11.77 21.58
C GLU A 29 0.61 -10.55 22.36
N SER A 30 1.42 -10.75 23.39
CA SER A 30 2.06 -9.69 24.18
C SER A 30 2.96 -8.78 23.36
N ASP A 31 3.55 -9.30 22.29
CA ASP A 31 4.62 -8.65 21.53
C ASP A 31 4.09 -8.04 20.22
N LYS A 32 2.85 -8.36 19.83
CA LYS A 32 2.28 -7.93 18.55
C LYS A 32 2.18 -6.42 18.42
N VAL A 33 1.92 -5.70 19.53
CA VAL A 33 1.87 -4.24 19.52
C VAL A 33 3.25 -3.68 19.22
N ASP A 34 4.29 -4.12 19.94
CA ASP A 34 5.65 -3.64 19.74
C ASP A 34 6.21 -4.04 18.36
N ALA A 35 5.92 -5.27 17.92
CA ALA A 35 6.25 -5.72 16.57
C ALA A 35 5.59 -4.81 15.52
N PHE A 36 4.30 -4.53 15.64
CA PHE A 36 3.59 -3.63 14.74
C PHE A 36 4.21 -2.23 14.70
N LEU A 37 4.45 -1.61 15.87
CA LEU A 37 5.05 -0.28 15.95
C LEU A 37 6.45 -0.22 15.32
N SER A 38 7.21 -1.31 15.39
CA SER A 38 8.53 -1.40 14.73
C SER A 38 8.45 -1.53 13.20
N ILE A 39 7.41 -2.20 12.67
CA ILE A 39 7.30 -2.55 11.24
C ILE A 39 6.61 -1.46 10.42
N ILE A 40 5.70 -0.67 10.99
CA ILE A 40 4.94 0.37 10.25
C ILE A 40 5.81 1.50 9.69
N GLY A 41 7.03 1.64 10.21
CA GLY A 41 8.00 2.65 9.80
C GLY A 41 7.75 4.04 10.39
N PRO A 42 8.76 4.91 10.30
CA PRO A 42 8.82 6.15 11.07
C PRO A 42 7.73 7.16 10.68
N ARG A 43 7.37 7.24 9.39
CA ARG A 43 6.34 8.18 8.90
C ARG A 43 4.96 7.79 9.44
N THR A 44 4.58 6.53 9.29
CA THR A 44 3.29 5.99 9.74
C THR A 44 3.21 5.99 11.26
N TYR A 45 4.30 5.64 11.95
CA TYR A 45 4.38 5.74 13.41
C TYR A 45 4.15 7.17 13.91
N ARG A 46 4.76 8.19 13.27
CA ARG A 46 4.54 9.60 13.64
C ARG A 46 3.09 10.01 13.47
N LEU A 47 2.45 9.60 12.38
CA LEU A 47 1.02 9.81 12.16
C LEU A 47 0.20 9.14 13.28
N LEU A 48 0.42 7.85 13.52
CA LEU A 48 -0.27 7.10 14.57
C LEU A 48 -0.14 7.79 15.93
N LYS A 49 1.08 8.21 16.30
CA LYS A 49 1.36 8.93 17.54
C LYS A 49 0.55 10.23 17.66
N SER A 50 0.38 10.96 16.56
CA SER A 50 -0.46 12.16 16.57
C SER A 50 -1.96 11.85 16.71
N LEU A 51 -2.43 10.75 16.12
CA LEU A 51 -3.83 10.35 16.15
C LEU A 51 -4.29 9.81 17.50
N VAL A 52 -3.37 9.25 18.30
CA VAL A 52 -3.70 8.64 19.60
C VAL A 52 -3.34 9.52 20.80
N ALA A 53 -2.79 10.72 20.57
CA ALA A 53 -2.43 11.65 21.62
C ALA A 53 -3.66 12.02 22.49
N PRO A 54 -3.51 12.18 23.82
CA PRO A 54 -2.26 12.20 24.59
C PRO A 54 -1.74 10.81 25.01
N GLU A 55 -2.41 9.72 24.63
CA GLU A 55 -2.00 8.37 25.00
C GLU A 55 -0.77 7.91 24.19
N VAL A 56 -0.06 6.91 24.71
CA VAL A 56 1.12 6.33 24.06
C VAL A 56 0.67 5.17 23.17
N PRO A 57 1.12 5.05 21.90
CA PRO A 57 0.69 3.96 21.02
C PRO A 57 0.85 2.56 21.62
N SER A 58 1.94 2.30 22.35
CA SER A 58 2.22 0.99 22.96
C SER A 58 1.28 0.60 24.11
N THR A 59 0.49 1.54 24.65
CA THR A 59 -0.48 1.24 25.71
C THR A 59 -1.86 0.85 25.17
N LYS A 60 -2.06 0.87 23.85
CA LYS A 60 -3.32 0.50 23.19
C LYS A 60 -3.23 -0.91 22.59
N SER A 61 -4.38 -1.53 22.36
CA SER A 61 -4.43 -2.83 21.68
C SER A 61 -4.13 -2.69 20.19
N LEU A 62 -3.58 -3.76 19.59
CA LEU A 62 -3.28 -3.81 18.16
C LEU A 62 -4.51 -3.46 17.31
N GLU A 63 -5.68 -3.98 17.67
CA GLU A 63 -6.93 -3.73 16.94
C GLU A 63 -7.31 -2.25 16.93
N VAL A 64 -7.14 -1.56 18.06
CA VAL A 64 -7.38 -0.10 18.11
C VAL A 64 -6.41 0.63 17.20
N LEU A 65 -5.12 0.29 17.24
CA LEU A 65 -4.11 0.96 16.42
C LEU A 65 -4.33 0.76 14.91
N LYS A 66 -4.62 -0.48 14.49
CA LYS A 66 -4.95 -0.80 13.09
C LYS A 66 -6.19 -0.04 12.62
N LYS A 67 -7.24 -0.01 13.45
CA LYS A 67 -8.48 0.72 13.16
C LYS A 67 -8.23 2.21 13.01
N THR A 68 -7.51 2.84 13.94
CA THR A 68 -7.17 4.27 13.88
C THR A 68 -6.44 4.63 12.58
N LEU A 69 -5.49 3.81 12.14
CA LEU A 69 -4.80 4.05 10.87
C LEU A 69 -5.71 3.79 9.67
N ARG A 70 -6.56 2.76 9.72
CA ARG A 70 -7.50 2.44 8.64
C ARG A 70 -8.48 3.58 8.39
N GLU A 71 -9.03 4.17 9.44
CA GLU A 71 -9.96 5.31 9.34
C GLU A 71 -9.30 6.55 8.70
N HIS A 72 -7.99 6.73 8.89
CA HIS A 72 -7.24 7.86 8.34
C HIS A 72 -6.68 7.60 6.94
N LEU A 73 -6.11 6.42 6.70
CA LEU A 73 -5.39 6.07 5.47
C LEU A 73 -6.27 5.41 4.41
N SER A 74 -7.41 4.85 4.82
CA SER A 74 -8.42 4.27 3.92
C SER A 74 -9.82 4.76 4.33
N PRO A 75 -10.08 6.08 4.26
CA PRO A 75 -11.38 6.62 4.62
C PRO A 75 -12.43 6.01 3.70
N LYS A 76 -13.59 5.65 4.27
CA LYS A 76 -14.70 5.11 3.49
C LYS A 76 -15.03 6.11 2.38
N PRO A 77 -15.09 5.66 1.11
CA PRO A 77 -15.47 6.54 0.03
C PRO A 77 -16.85 7.14 0.32
N SER A 78 -16.93 8.46 0.39
CA SER A 78 -18.20 9.15 0.20
C SER A 78 -18.48 9.21 -1.30
N VAL A 79 -19.76 9.19 -1.71
CA VAL A 79 -20.17 9.30 -3.13
C VAL A 79 -19.54 10.52 -3.83
N ILE A 80 -19.20 11.57 -3.07
CA ILE A 80 -18.51 12.78 -3.57
C ILE A 80 -16.98 12.59 -3.61
N GLY A 81 -16.41 11.86 -2.64
CA GLY A 81 -14.98 11.55 -2.57
C GLY A 81 -14.50 10.58 -3.66
N GLU A 82 -15.36 9.65 -4.11
CA GLU A 82 -15.05 8.75 -5.24
C GLU A 82 -14.85 9.52 -6.53
N ARG A 83 -15.69 10.53 -6.80
CA ARG A 83 -15.52 11.42 -7.97
C ARG A 83 -14.19 12.17 -7.91
N ALA A 84 -13.76 12.64 -6.74
CA ALA A 84 -12.49 13.32 -6.58
C ALA A 84 -11.28 12.38 -6.69
N LYS A 85 -11.41 11.12 -6.26
CA LYS A 85 -10.37 10.08 -6.43
C LYS A 85 -10.24 9.68 -7.90
N PHE A 86 -11.36 9.54 -8.61
CA PHE A 86 -11.40 9.25 -10.04
C PHE A 86 -10.78 10.37 -10.88
N HIS A 87 -11.10 11.64 -10.59
CA HIS A 87 -10.48 12.78 -11.29
C HIS A 87 -8.98 12.90 -11.01
N ARG A 88 -8.50 12.59 -9.80
CA ARG A 88 -7.06 12.56 -9.49
C ARG A 88 -6.33 11.38 -10.13
N GLN A 89 -6.98 10.24 -10.29
CA GLN A 89 -6.41 9.09 -10.99
C GLN A 89 -6.37 9.32 -12.51
N GLN A 90 -7.42 9.90 -13.10
CA GLN A 90 -7.41 10.30 -14.51
C GLN A 90 -6.42 11.42 -14.81
N GLN A 91 -6.16 12.33 -13.86
CA GLN A 91 -5.11 13.36 -14.03
C GLN A 91 -3.68 12.79 -14.01
N HIS A 92 -3.47 11.58 -13.51
CA HIS A 92 -2.19 10.87 -13.62
C HIS A 92 -2.07 10.03 -14.90
N GLU A 93 -3.16 9.76 -15.60
CA GLU A 93 -3.17 9.03 -16.89
C GLU A 93 -2.78 9.93 -18.10
N GLY A 94 -2.21 11.11 -17.81
CA GLY A 94 -1.76 12.10 -18.78
C GLY A 94 -0.24 12.32 -18.84
N GLU A 95 0.57 11.48 -18.20
CA GLU A 95 2.04 11.52 -18.34
C GLU A 95 2.51 10.45 -19.34
N TYR A 96 2.84 10.92 -20.54
CA TYR A 96 3.62 10.26 -21.60
C TYR A 96 3.31 8.79 -21.93
N ILE A 97 2.55 8.59 -23.02
CA ILE A 97 2.62 7.36 -23.83
C ILE A 97 4.02 7.33 -24.47
N SER A 98 4.96 6.60 -23.87
CA SER A 98 6.16 6.16 -24.58
C SER A 98 6.50 4.73 -24.20
N ASP A 99 6.23 3.85 -25.17
CA ASP A 99 6.87 2.58 -25.46
C ASP A 99 6.96 1.52 -24.36
N TYR A 100 6.03 0.58 -24.42
CA TYR A 100 6.34 -0.82 -24.14
C TYR A 100 5.56 -1.73 -25.10
N VAL A 101 6.11 -1.92 -26.30
CA VAL A 101 5.70 -3.04 -27.17
C VAL A 101 6.37 -4.29 -26.62
N VAL A 102 5.61 -5.14 -25.93
CA VAL A 102 6.02 -6.53 -25.67
C VAL A 102 5.45 -7.40 -26.78
N GLU A 103 6.32 -7.70 -27.73
CA GLU A 103 6.17 -8.69 -28.78
C GLU A 103 6.09 -10.09 -28.14
N ILE A 104 4.89 -10.68 -28.09
CA ILE A 104 4.71 -12.11 -27.80
C ILE A 104 4.71 -12.86 -29.13
N GLY A 105 5.74 -13.69 -29.29
CA GLY A 105 6.07 -14.41 -30.49
C GLY A 105 5.05 -15.47 -30.90
N SER A 106 4.79 -15.49 -32.20
CA SER A 106 4.54 -16.70 -32.97
C SER A 106 5.29 -16.57 -34.30
N SER A 107 6.51 -17.11 -34.34
CA SER A 107 7.33 -17.30 -35.56
C SER A 107 6.71 -18.44 -36.41
N PRO A 108 6.80 -18.51 -37.76
CA PRO A 108 8.01 -18.42 -38.61
C PRO A 108 7.86 -17.43 -39.79
N GLY A 109 8.87 -16.86 -40.43
CA GLY A 109 10.30 -17.13 -40.59
C GLY A 109 10.89 -16.01 -41.48
N PRO A 110 12.17 -16.05 -41.87
CA PRO A 110 12.84 -14.93 -42.52
C PRO A 110 12.52 -14.89 -44.02
N VAL A 111 12.04 -13.77 -44.53
CA VAL A 111 12.09 -13.45 -45.97
C VAL A 111 13.00 -12.24 -46.14
N ILE A 112 14.05 -12.50 -46.91
CA ILE A 112 15.20 -11.66 -47.23
C ILE A 112 14.76 -10.45 -48.10
N LEU A 113 15.53 -9.37 -47.97
CA LEU A 113 15.53 -8.15 -48.81
C LEU A 113 15.36 -8.41 -50.31
N GLU A 114 14.71 -7.49 -51.02
CA GLU A 114 15.24 -6.58 -52.08
C GLU A 114 14.11 -5.53 -52.33
N ALA A 115 14.31 -4.20 -52.27
CA ALA A 115 15.11 -3.33 -53.13
C ALA A 115 14.73 -3.43 -54.63
N LEU A 116 13.57 -2.88 -55.00
CA LEU A 116 13.31 -1.92 -56.11
C LEU A 116 11.81 -1.71 -56.30
#